data_AF-A0A316TUR6-F1
#
_entry.id   AF-A0A316TUR6-F1
#
_cell.length_a   1.000
_cell.length_b   1.000
_cell.length_c   1.000
_cell.angle_alpha   90.00
_cell.angle_beta   90.00
_cell.angle_gamma   90.00
#
_symmetry.space_group_name_H-M   'P 1'
#
loop_
_entity.id
_entity.type
_entity.pdbx_description
1 polymer ?
#
loop_
_entity_poly.entity_id
_entity_poly.type
_entity_poly.pdbx_seq_one_letter_code
_entity_poly.pdbx_strand_id
1 'polypeptide(L)'
;MKIEKKTIFDAIGLIAIVGSLIFVGLQVRQGTIATKASTVAQLKDSWVQLNLIEASNPDLAKAWLDVRTNGFENASPVSQSLVSGFIRTLMHTWSNAYYHHRIGTLDEEQWNPVLREMQLVASNKIYIRVWNNWKFIYDEPFRIRFDQIISENSGSET
;
A
#
# COMPACT_ATOMS: atom_id res chain seq x y z
N MET A 1 -46.61 -45.79 -9.32
CA MET A 1 -45.81 -44.78 -10.05
C MET A 1 -44.38 -45.32 -10.14
N LYS A 2 -43.95 -45.84 -11.31
CA LYS A 2 -42.57 -46.31 -11.51
C LYS A 2 -41.72 -45.11 -11.86
N ILE A 3 -40.78 -44.74 -10.99
CA ILE A 3 -39.80 -43.71 -11.32
C ILE A 3 -38.85 -44.30 -12.36
N GLU A 4 -38.74 -43.66 -13.52
CA GLU A 4 -37.80 -44.07 -14.56
C GLU A 4 -36.36 -43.83 -14.09
N LYS A 5 -35.47 -44.81 -14.29
CA LYS A 5 -34.06 -44.73 -13.89
C LYS A 5 -33.38 -43.45 -14.41
N LYS A 6 -33.78 -43.00 -15.60
CA LYS A 6 -33.31 -41.76 -16.22
C LYS A 6 -33.56 -40.53 -15.32
N THR A 7 -34.75 -40.39 -14.75
CA THR A 7 -35.09 -39.28 -13.85
C THR A 7 -34.21 -39.24 -12.60
N ILE A 8 -33.80 -40.40 -12.09
CA ILE A 8 -32.89 -40.51 -10.94
C ILE A 8 -31.48 -40.04 -11.33
N PHE A 9 -30.97 -40.48 -12.48
CA PHE A 9 -29.66 -40.04 -12.98
C PHE A 9 -29.63 -38.55 -13.29
N ASP A 10 -30.69 -38.00 -13.89
CA ASP A 10 -30.83 -36.58 -14.17
C ASP A 10 -30.83 -35.76 -12.86
N ALA A 11 -31.54 -36.23 -11.83
CA ALA A 11 -31.56 -35.58 -10.52
C ALA A 11 -30.17 -35.60 -9.83
N ILE A 12 -29.45 -36.73 -9.88
CA ILE A 12 -28.09 -36.84 -9.33
C ILE A 12 -27.13 -35.92 -10.09
N GLY A 13 -27.21 -35.89 -11.43
CA GLY A 13 -26.41 -35.01 -12.26
C GLY A 13 -26.65 -33.53 -11.93
N LEU A 14 -27.91 -33.13 -11.78
CA LEU A 14 -28.26 -31.77 -11.38
C LEU A 14 -27.70 -31.42 -9.99
N ILE A 15 -27.84 -32.31 -9.01
CA ILE A 15 -27.30 -32.11 -7.66
C ILE A 15 -25.77 -32.00 -7.69
N ALA A 16 -25.09 -32.83 -8.50
CA ALA A 16 -23.63 -32.77 -8.65
C ALA A 16 -23.18 -31.43 -9.27
N ILE A 17 -23.89 -30.94 -10.29
CA ILE A 17 -23.61 -29.64 -10.92
C ILE A 17 -23.80 -28.51 -9.89
N VAL A 18 -24.93 -28.48 -9.19
CA VAL A 18 -25.21 -27.46 -8.16
C VAL A 18 -24.17 -27.52 -7.04
N GLY A 19 -23.83 -28.72 -6.56
CA GLY A 19 -22.79 -28.93 -5.56
C GLY A 19 -21.42 -28.44 -6.02
N SER A 20 -21.06 -28.67 -7.28
CA SER A 20 -19.80 -28.19 -7.84
C SER A 20 -19.74 -26.65 -7.92
N LEU A 21 -20.85 -25.98 -8.26
CA LEU A 21 -20.92 -24.51 -8.30
C LEU A 21 -20.79 -23.90 -6.90
N ILE A 22 -21.43 -24.51 -5.89
CA ILE A 22 -21.28 -24.09 -4.49
C ILE A 22 -19.81 -24.22 -4.06
N PHE A 23 -19.18 -25.35 -4.38
CA PHE A 23 -17.79 -25.60 -4.04
C PHE A 23 -16.84 -24.58 -4.70
N VAL A 24 -17.04 -24.26 -5.98
CA VAL A 24 -16.27 -23.21 -6.69
C VAL A 24 -16.48 -21.85 -6.03
N GLY A 25 -17.72 -21.48 -5.69
CA GLY A 25 -18.01 -20.23 -4.98
C GLY A 25 -17.26 -20.13 -3.64
N LEU A 26 -17.20 -21.23 -2.88
CA LEU A 26 -16.43 -21.30 -1.63
C LEU A 26 -14.93 -21.17 -1.87
N GLN A 27 -14.38 -21.83 -2.89
CA GLN A 27 -12.96 -21.71 -3.24
C GLN A 27 -12.58 -20.28 -3.63
N VAL A 28 -13.38 -19.62 -4.47
CA VAL A 28 -13.13 -18.23 -4.89
C VAL A 28 -13.13 -17.30 -3.68
N ARG A 29 -14.06 -17.51 -2.73
CA ARG A 29 -14.11 -16.75 -1.48
C ARG A 29 -12.85 -16.97 -0.63
N GLN A 30 -12.43 -18.22 -0.45
CA GLN A 30 -11.20 -18.54 0.29
C GLN A 30 -9.96 -17.95 -0.38
N GLY A 31 -9.86 -18.05 -1.71
CA GLY A 31 -8.80 -17.44 -2.49
C GLY A 31 -8.74 -15.92 -2.31
N THR A 32 -9.90 -15.26 -2.31
CA THR A 32 -9.99 -13.81 -2.06
C THR A 32 -9.46 -13.45 -0.68
N ILE A 33 -9.86 -14.19 0.35
CA ILE A 33 -9.41 -13.96 1.74
C ILE A 33 -7.89 -14.17 1.85
N ALA A 34 -7.37 -15.23 1.25
CA ALA A 34 -5.94 -15.54 1.26
C ALA A 34 -5.12 -14.45 0.55
N THR A 35 -5.57 -13.96 -0.60
CA THR A 35 -4.93 -12.86 -1.33
C THR A 35 -4.90 -11.59 -0.48
N LYS A 36 -6.03 -11.19 0.14
CA LYS A 36 -6.08 -10.02 1.03
C LYS A 36 -5.11 -10.15 2.21
N ALA A 37 -5.11 -11.31 2.88
CA ALA A 37 -4.20 -11.57 3.99
C ALA A 37 -2.72 -11.48 3.58
N SER A 38 -2.39 -12.03 2.40
CA SER A 38 -1.03 -11.96 1.84
C SER A 38 -0.62 -10.52 1.51
N THR A 39 -1.51 -9.73 0.90
CA THR A 39 -1.26 -8.31 0.63
C THR A 39 -0.97 -7.54 1.92
N VAL A 40 -1.78 -7.73 2.97
CA VAL A 40 -1.59 -7.07 4.26
C VAL A 40 -0.26 -7.47 4.91
N ALA A 41 0.11 -8.76 4.84
CA ALA A 41 1.38 -9.24 5.37
C ALA A 41 2.58 -8.62 4.63
N GLN A 42 2.59 -8.66 3.29
CA GLN A 42 3.66 -8.08 2.47
C GLN A 42 3.84 -6.57 2.71
N LEU A 43 2.72 -5.86 2.85
CA LEU A 43 2.70 -4.46 3.22
C LEU A 43 3.39 -4.29 4.59
N LYS A 44 2.90 -4.95 5.65
CA LYS A 44 3.51 -4.86 6.99
C LYS A 44 5.00 -5.18 6.99
N ASP A 45 5.44 -6.20 6.25
CA ASP A 45 6.84 -6.56 6.13
C ASP A 45 7.67 -5.42 5.50
N SER A 46 7.11 -4.70 4.52
CA SER A 46 7.75 -3.53 3.91
C SER A 46 7.97 -2.40 4.93
N TRP A 47 6.97 -2.11 5.78
CA TRP A 47 7.13 -1.13 6.87
C TRP A 47 8.14 -1.59 7.92
N VAL A 48 8.13 -2.87 8.31
CA VAL A 48 9.12 -3.41 9.24
C VAL A 48 10.53 -3.26 8.69
N GLN A 49 10.73 -3.56 7.39
CA GLN A 49 12.03 -3.38 6.74
C GLN A 49 12.46 -1.92 6.71
N LEU A 50 11.56 -0.99 6.39
CA LEU A 50 11.84 0.46 6.43
C LEU A 50 12.27 0.92 7.83
N ASN A 51 11.51 0.52 8.86
CA ASN A 51 11.81 0.85 10.25
C ASN A 51 13.13 0.26 10.71
N LEU A 52 13.45 -0.98 10.30
CA LEU A 52 14.73 -1.60 10.60
C LEU A 52 15.89 -0.90 9.91
N ILE A 53 15.74 -0.49 8.64
CA ILE A 53 16.76 0.29 7.93
C ILE A 53 17.02 1.61 8.67
N GLU A 54 15.96 2.32 9.07
CA GLU A 54 16.09 3.58 9.81
C GLU A 54 16.75 3.38 11.18
N ALA A 55 16.37 2.33 11.92
CA ALA A 55 16.88 2.06 13.25
C ALA A 55 18.32 1.51 13.27
N SER A 56 18.75 0.81 12.21
CA SER A 56 20.03 0.08 12.20
C SER A 56 21.12 0.71 11.33
N ASN A 57 20.80 1.68 10.48
CA ASN A 57 21.77 2.28 9.58
C ASN A 57 22.34 3.61 10.15
N PRO A 58 23.58 3.62 10.65
CA PRO A 58 24.18 4.81 11.24
C PRO A 58 24.44 5.92 10.23
N ASP A 59 24.67 5.60 8.95
CA ASP A 59 24.92 6.59 7.91
C ASP A 59 23.62 7.28 7.49
N LEU A 60 22.51 6.55 7.44
CA LEU A 60 21.19 7.14 7.25
C LEU A 60 20.81 8.05 8.43
N ALA A 61 21.10 7.63 9.66
CA ALA A 61 20.86 8.47 10.84
C ALA A 61 21.68 9.77 10.81
N LYS A 62 22.97 9.71 10.44
CA LYS A 62 23.82 10.90 10.23
C LYS A 62 23.30 11.77 9.10
N ALA A 63 22.85 11.18 7.99
CA ALA A 63 22.27 11.90 6.87
C ALA A 63 20.99 12.67 7.27
N TRP A 64 20.13 12.04 8.06
CA TRP A 64 18.95 12.69 8.62
C TRP A 64 19.30 13.84 9.56
N LEU A 65 20.32 13.68 10.40
CA LEU A 65 20.82 14.75 11.27
C LEU A 65 21.33 15.93 10.45
N ASP A 66 22.17 15.67 9.44
CA ASP A 66 22.72 16.69 8.54
C ASP A 66 21.61 17.47 7.82
N VAL A 67 20.65 16.76 7.21
CA VAL A 67 19.50 17.39 6.54
C VAL A 67 18.63 18.20 7.50
N ARG A 68 18.41 17.73 8.73
CA ARG A 68 17.60 18.45 9.73
C ARG A 68 18.32 19.68 10.29
N THR A 69 19.63 19.61 10.49
CA THR A 69 20.42 20.71 11.06
C THR A 69 20.74 21.78 10.03
N ASN A 70 21.15 21.39 8.82
CA ASN A 70 21.65 22.32 7.81
C ASN A 70 20.59 22.71 6.76
N GLY A 71 19.46 21.98 6.73
CA GLY A 71 18.51 22.01 5.62
C GLY A 71 18.98 21.12 4.48
N PHE A 72 18.05 20.60 3.68
CA PHE A 72 18.35 19.61 2.64
C PHE A 72 19.33 20.16 1.59
N GLU A 73 19.19 21.42 1.20
CA GLU A 73 19.97 22.13 0.18
C GLU A 73 21.44 22.27 0.58
N ASN A 74 21.71 22.43 1.87
CA ASN A 74 23.05 22.65 2.40
C ASN A 74 23.69 21.38 2.98
N ALA A 75 22.90 20.31 3.17
CA ALA A 75 23.41 19.02 3.58
C ALA A 75 24.36 18.43 2.54
N SER A 76 25.24 17.52 2.96
CA SER A 76 26.19 16.89 2.05
C SER A 76 25.47 16.15 0.90
N PRO A 77 26.06 16.05 -0.31
CA PRO A 77 25.45 15.31 -1.41
C PRO A 77 25.12 13.85 -1.05
N VAL A 78 25.94 13.23 -0.20
CA VAL A 78 25.70 11.87 0.31
C VAL A 78 24.46 11.86 1.20
N SER A 79 24.32 12.81 2.12
CA SER A 79 23.15 12.93 2.99
C SER A 79 21.86 13.15 2.19
N GLN A 80 21.90 14.05 1.19
CA GLN A 80 20.78 14.30 0.29
C GLN A 80 20.36 13.02 -0.45
N SER A 81 21.33 12.26 -0.95
CA SER A 81 21.08 11.00 -1.66
C SER A 81 20.45 9.94 -0.76
N LEU A 82 21.00 9.73 0.43
CA LEU A 82 20.50 8.73 1.39
C LEU A 82 19.08 9.05 1.86
N VAL A 83 18.82 10.31 2.24
CA VAL A 83 17.48 10.74 2.68
C VAL A 83 16.47 10.68 1.54
N SER A 84 16.85 11.12 0.33
CA SER A 84 15.98 11.00 -0.85
C SER A 84 15.66 9.54 -1.16
N GLY A 85 16.66 8.66 -1.09
CA GLY A 85 16.50 7.23 -1.33
C GLY A 85 15.51 6.62 -0.35
N PHE A 86 15.66 6.91 0.94
CA PHE A 86 14.74 6.44 1.98
C PHE A 86 13.31 6.93 1.77
N ILE A 87 13.12 8.26 1.58
CA ILE A 87 11.79 8.83 1.33
C ILE A 87 11.18 8.23 0.06
N ARG A 88 11.97 8.00 -0.99
CA ARG A 88 11.47 7.37 -2.23
C ARG A 88 10.99 5.94 -1.98
N THR A 89 11.70 5.14 -1.18
CA THR A 89 11.24 3.79 -0.81
C THR A 89 9.91 3.83 -0.05
N LEU A 90 9.76 4.81 0.86
CA LEU A 90 8.51 5.02 1.58
C LEU A 90 7.36 5.41 0.62
N MET A 91 7.61 6.32 -0.32
CA MET A 91 6.63 6.72 -1.34
C MET A 91 6.21 5.57 -2.26
N HIS A 92 7.14 4.67 -2.63
CA HIS A 92 6.80 3.43 -3.34
C HIS A 92 5.89 2.52 -2.52
N THR A 93 6.13 2.44 -1.21
CA THR A 93 5.30 1.65 -0.30
C THR A 93 3.88 2.23 -0.22
N TRP A 94 3.73 3.56 -0.15
CA TRP A 94 2.44 4.24 -0.18
C TRP A 94 1.71 4.10 -1.52
N SER A 95 2.43 4.26 -2.65
CA SER A 95 1.86 4.04 -3.99
C SER A 95 1.31 2.62 -4.13
N ASN A 96 2.06 1.62 -3.66
CA ASN A 96 1.61 0.23 -3.66
C ASN A 96 0.38 0.02 -2.75
N ALA A 97 0.39 0.57 -1.53
CA ALA A 97 -0.74 0.47 -0.62
C ALA A 97 -2.00 1.14 -1.18
N TYR A 98 -1.86 2.31 -1.80
CA TYR A 98 -2.97 3.02 -2.45
C TYR A 98 -3.53 2.23 -3.64
N TYR A 99 -2.66 1.60 -4.44
CA TYR A 99 -3.09 0.68 -5.50
C TYR A 99 -3.92 -0.47 -4.94
N HIS A 100 -3.43 -1.14 -3.90
CA HIS A 100 -4.13 -2.26 -3.26
C HIS A 100 -5.47 -1.86 -2.62
N HIS A 101 -5.54 -0.64 -2.09
CA HIS A 101 -6.78 -0.05 -1.59
C HIS A 101 -7.80 0.16 -2.71
N ARG A 102 -7.37 0.79 -3.82
CA ARG A 102 -8.24 1.02 -4.99
C ARG A 102 -8.84 -0.24 -5.60
N ILE A 103 -8.08 -1.34 -5.62
CA ILE A 103 -8.56 -2.62 -6.16
C ILE A 103 -9.26 -3.50 -5.11
N GLY A 104 -9.45 -3.00 -3.88
CA GLY A 104 -10.20 -3.69 -2.82
C GLY A 104 -9.46 -4.84 -2.12
N THR A 105 -8.15 -4.97 -2.35
CA THR A 105 -7.29 -5.95 -1.66
C THR A 105 -6.74 -5.46 -0.32
N LEU A 106 -6.80 -4.15 -0.10
CA LEU A 106 -6.56 -3.49 1.18
C LEU A 106 -7.86 -2.80 1.60
N ASP A 107 -8.44 -3.18 2.74
CA ASP A 107 -9.67 -2.56 3.22
C ASP A 107 -9.40 -1.21 3.91
N GLU A 108 -10.49 -0.51 4.27
CA GLU A 108 -10.41 0.80 4.94
C GLU A 108 -9.68 0.74 6.28
N GLU A 109 -9.84 -0.35 7.04
CA GLU A 109 -9.18 -0.49 8.34
C GLU A 109 -7.66 -0.54 8.19
N GLN A 110 -7.18 -1.20 7.14
CA GLN A 110 -5.75 -1.28 6.82
C GLN A 110 -5.22 -0.05 6.06
N TRP A 111 -6.07 0.61 5.27
CA TRP A 111 -5.69 1.80 4.50
C TRP A 111 -5.58 3.06 5.39
N ASN A 112 -6.49 3.24 6.34
CA ASN A 112 -6.54 4.44 7.18
C ASN A 112 -5.22 4.77 7.94
N PRO A 113 -4.48 3.78 8.51
CA PRO A 113 -3.16 4.02 9.08
C PRO A 113 -2.15 4.59 8.07
N VAL A 114 -2.14 4.06 6.84
CA VAL A 114 -1.27 4.53 5.75
C VAL A 114 -1.61 5.97 5.40
N LEU A 115 -2.91 6.27 5.27
CA LEU A 115 -3.39 7.63 5.01
C LEU A 115 -2.94 8.62 6.09
N ARG A 116 -3.03 8.24 7.37
CA ARG A 116 -2.57 9.09 8.48
C ARG A 116 -1.06 9.32 8.45
N GLU A 117 -0.27 8.33 8.09
CA GLU A 117 1.18 8.49 7.91
C GLU A 117 1.50 9.47 6.76
N MET A 118 0.82 9.32 5.62
CA MET A 118 0.93 10.24 4.49
C MET A 118 0.54 11.67 4.89
N GLN A 119 -0.52 11.83 5.68
CA GLN A 119 -0.93 13.13 6.21
C GLN A 119 0.12 13.72 7.17
N LEU A 120 0.71 12.91 8.04
CA LEU A 120 1.74 13.35 8.98
C LEU A 120 2.98 13.92 8.24
N VAL A 121 3.39 13.30 7.14
CA VAL A 121 4.58 13.74 6.40
C VAL A 121 4.30 14.84 5.39
N ALA A 122 3.05 15.03 4.98
CA ALA A 122 2.69 15.95 3.92
C ALA A 122 2.75 17.43 4.32
N SER A 123 3.01 17.74 5.60
CA SER A 123 3.41 19.08 6.07
C SER A 123 4.93 19.27 6.11
N ASN A 124 5.72 18.20 5.97
CA ASN A 124 7.16 18.26 6.08
C ASN A 124 7.81 18.65 4.74
N LYS A 125 8.46 19.83 4.73
CA LYS A 125 9.12 20.41 3.54
C LYS A 125 10.12 19.48 2.86
N ILE A 126 10.80 18.60 3.60
CA ILE A 126 11.76 17.64 3.03
C ILE A 126 11.02 16.60 2.17
N TYR A 127 9.90 16.07 2.67
CA TYR A 127 9.09 15.08 1.95
C TYR A 127 8.44 15.70 0.72
N ILE A 128 7.87 16.90 0.84
CA ILE A 128 7.29 17.64 -0.30
C ILE A 128 8.35 17.92 -1.36
N ARG A 129 9.57 18.27 -0.96
CA ARG A 129 10.67 18.51 -1.89
C ARG A 129 11.04 17.25 -2.68
N VAL A 130 11.25 16.12 -1.98
CA VAL A 130 11.56 14.84 -2.64
C VAL A 130 10.40 14.42 -3.54
N TRP A 131 9.16 14.60 -3.10
CA TRP A 131 7.97 14.36 -3.91
C TRP A 131 8.00 15.17 -5.21
N ASN A 132 8.21 16.48 -5.15
CA ASN A 132 8.25 17.32 -6.35
C ASN A 132 9.34 16.93 -7.34
N ASN A 133 10.48 16.42 -6.84
CA ASN A 133 11.56 15.95 -7.69
C ASN A 133 11.26 14.63 -8.41
N TRP A 134 10.48 13.74 -7.79
CA TRP A 134 10.32 12.36 -8.28
C TRP A 134 8.90 11.98 -8.66
N LYS A 135 7.90 12.83 -8.41
CA LYS A 135 6.48 12.46 -8.55
C LYS A 135 6.13 11.86 -9.90
N PHE A 136 6.80 12.28 -10.98
CA PHE A 136 6.55 11.81 -12.34
C PHE A 136 6.78 10.29 -12.55
N ILE A 137 7.48 9.59 -11.65
CA ILE A 137 7.70 8.14 -11.76
C ILE A 137 6.51 7.31 -11.26
N TYR A 138 5.57 7.95 -10.54
CA TYR A 138 4.41 7.27 -9.96
C TYR A 138 3.19 7.36 -10.87
N ASP A 139 2.27 6.40 -10.71
CA ASP A 139 1.00 6.37 -11.43
C ASP A 139 0.16 7.62 -11.14
N GLU A 140 -0.61 8.06 -12.13
CA GLU A 140 -1.45 9.25 -12.02
C GLU A 140 -2.43 9.22 -10.84
N PRO A 141 -3.15 8.13 -10.55
CA PRO A 141 -4.01 8.04 -9.37
C PRO A 141 -3.27 8.36 -8.07
N PHE A 142 -2.10 7.77 -7.83
CA PHE A 142 -1.32 8.05 -6.63
C PHE A 142 -0.85 9.50 -6.58
N ARG A 143 -0.38 10.06 -7.71
CA ARG A 143 0.03 11.46 -7.80
C ARG A 143 -1.08 12.41 -7.39
N ILE A 144 -2.28 12.22 -7.93
CA ILE A 144 -3.46 13.03 -7.60
C ILE A 144 -3.77 12.91 -6.11
N ARG A 145 -3.79 11.69 -5.56
CA ARG A 145 -4.14 11.49 -4.16
C ARG A 145 -3.14 12.15 -3.20
N PHE A 146 -1.84 12.02 -3.48
CA PHE A 146 -0.85 12.62 -2.60
C PHE A 146 -0.78 14.15 -2.74
N ASP A 147 -0.95 14.70 -3.93
CA ASP A 147 -1.09 16.15 -4.14
C ASP A 147 -2.33 16.71 -3.39
N GLN A 148 -3.44 15.97 -3.37
CA GLN A 148 -4.62 16.32 -2.55
C GLN A 148 -4.29 16.37 -1.06
N ILE A 149 -3.62 15.35 -0.53
CA ILE A 149 -3.23 15.30 0.89
C ILE A 149 -2.33 16.48 1.27
N ILE A 150 -1.38 16.85 0.40
CA ILE A 150 -0.54 18.04 0.59
C ILE A 150 -1.39 19.31 0.64
N SER A 151 -2.36 19.45 -0.26
CA SER A 151 -3.25 20.62 -0.30
C SER A 151 -4.17 20.72 0.93
N GLU A 152 -4.72 19.58 1.38
CA GLU A 152 -5.58 19.49 2.57
C GLU A 152 -4.84 19.94 3.83
N ASN A 153 -3.60 19.47 4.01
CA ASN A 153 -2.78 19.84 5.16
C ASN A 153 -2.34 21.31 5.13
N SER A 154 -2.02 21.84 3.95
CA SER A 154 -1.62 23.24 3.79
C SER A 154 -2.76 24.22 4.13
N GLY A 155 -4.02 23.81 3.98
CA GLY A 155 -5.20 24.62 4.34
C GLY A 155 -5.62 24.52 5.81
N SER A 156 -4.99 23.65 6.61
CA SER A 156 -5.31 23.44 8.04
C SER A 156 -4.46 24.28 9.01
N GLU A 157 -3.47 25.02 8.50
CA GLU A 157 -2.58 25.90 9.28
C GLU A 157 -3.06 27.38 9.33
N THR A 158 -4.29 27.68 8.90
CA THR A 158 -4.96 29.00 9.05
C THR A 158 -6.06 28.96 10.09
#